data_AF-A0A1V6IFA5-F1
#
_entry.id   AF-A0A1V6IFA5-F1
#
_cell.length_a   1.000
_cell.length_b   1.000
_cell.length_c   1.000
_cell.angle_alpha   90.00
_cell.angle_beta   90.00
_cell.angle_gamma   90.00
#
_symmetry.space_group_name_H-M   'P 1'
#
loop_
_entity.id
_entity.type
_entity.pdbx_description
1 polymer ?
#
loop_
_entity_poly.entity_id
_entity_poly.type
_entity_poly.pdbx_seq_one_letter_code
_entity_poly.pdbx_strand_id
1 'polypeptide(L)'
;MKTSHKIIIGDSRCMEKVKDESVHLIVTSPPYWQLKDYGNHNQIGFNDTYEEYINNLNLVWNECKRVLHKGCRLCINIGDQFARSVYYGRYKVIPIRTEIIKFCESDGFDYMGAIIWQKVTTCHTTGGATIMGSFPYPRNGIIKLDYEYILIFKKYGDPPSVQRDLKKQSKLTIEEWNQYFTGHWNFSGEKQNKHLAMFPEELPKRLIKMFSFVGDTILDPFLGSGTSSLAARNLNRNSIGYEINENYLPIIKEKLDLEQGVIFQEETYEIIKQKELDINFQEEISKLPYIFKDPIKFDKKIDPRKLKFGSKIDNSNTERVSYYTVEDVISPEILVLNNKLKIRLLGIKEIPKKTSEAINFIREKTSGQRVFLNYDNIKYDENNNLLCYLYLWNKTFINAHLIKNGLADVDTSTDYKYKVRFLSYKGED
;
A
#
# COMPACT_ATOMS: atom_id res chain seq x y z
N MET A 1 -19.64 -30.31 11.01
CA MET A 1 -20.87 -29.57 10.63
C MET A 1 -20.72 -29.22 9.17
N LYS A 2 -21.76 -29.36 8.33
CA LYS A 2 -21.60 -29.10 6.91
C LYS A 2 -21.38 -27.61 6.64
N THR A 3 -20.25 -27.22 6.05
CA THR A 3 -19.95 -25.83 5.67
C THR A 3 -19.94 -25.63 4.16
N SER A 4 -20.19 -24.39 3.73
CA SER A 4 -20.20 -23.97 2.33
C SER A 4 -19.28 -22.78 2.13
N HIS A 5 -18.43 -22.87 1.12
CA HIS A 5 -17.37 -21.94 0.81
C HIS A 5 -17.46 -21.52 -0.65
N LYS A 6 -17.70 -20.23 -0.90
CA LYS A 6 -17.84 -19.67 -2.23
C LYS A 6 -16.67 -18.76 -2.57
N ILE A 7 -15.98 -19.05 -3.66
CA ILE A 7 -14.86 -18.25 -4.18
C ILE A 7 -15.34 -17.63 -5.48
N ILE A 8 -15.37 -16.30 -5.53
CA ILE A 8 -15.84 -15.53 -6.68
C ILE A 8 -14.66 -14.82 -7.29
N ILE A 9 -14.29 -15.21 -8.50
CA ILE A 9 -13.31 -14.47 -9.31
C ILE A 9 -14.07 -13.33 -9.98
N GLY A 10 -13.89 -12.11 -9.48
CA GLY A 10 -14.71 -10.96 -9.84
C GLY A 10 -14.36 -9.68 -9.07
N ASP A 11 -15.05 -8.60 -9.41
CA ASP A 11 -14.86 -7.27 -8.84
C ASP A 11 -15.84 -7.04 -7.67
N SER A 12 -15.30 -6.82 -6.48
CA SER A 12 -16.07 -6.64 -5.25
C SER A 12 -16.77 -5.29 -5.14
N ARG A 13 -16.56 -4.36 -6.09
CA ARG A 13 -17.41 -3.17 -6.25
C ARG A 13 -18.84 -3.52 -6.69
N CYS A 14 -19.06 -4.75 -7.18
CA CYS A 14 -20.37 -5.30 -7.49
C CYS A 14 -20.50 -6.74 -7.00
N MET A 15 -21.19 -6.95 -5.87
CA MET A 15 -21.37 -8.27 -5.25
C MET A 15 -22.71 -8.92 -5.62
N GLU A 16 -23.11 -8.90 -6.90
CA GLU A 16 -24.40 -9.44 -7.37
C GLU A 16 -24.64 -10.94 -7.07
N LYS A 17 -23.57 -11.71 -6.82
CA LYS A 17 -23.66 -13.13 -6.46
C LYS A 17 -23.93 -13.36 -4.97
N VAL A 18 -24.03 -12.28 -4.19
CA VAL A 18 -24.30 -12.28 -2.75
C VAL A 18 -25.60 -11.54 -2.50
N LYS A 19 -26.52 -12.22 -1.82
CA LYS A 19 -27.84 -11.68 -1.49
C LYS A 19 -27.73 -10.58 -0.43
N ASP A 20 -28.66 -9.65 -0.48
CA ASP A 20 -28.84 -8.65 0.58
C ASP A 20 -29.01 -9.36 1.92
N GLU A 21 -28.42 -8.78 2.97
CA GLU A 21 -28.51 -9.28 4.34
C GLU A 21 -28.37 -10.81 4.45
N SER A 22 -27.24 -11.35 3.98
CA SER A 22 -26.93 -12.79 4.02
C SER A 22 -25.57 -13.13 4.64
N VAL A 23 -24.79 -12.11 5.01
CA VAL A 23 -23.46 -12.22 5.62
C VAL A 23 -23.55 -11.78 7.08
N HIS A 24 -22.82 -12.46 7.96
CA HIS A 24 -22.87 -12.24 9.41
C HIS A 24 -21.63 -11.51 9.95
N LEU A 25 -20.51 -11.59 9.23
CA LEU A 25 -19.28 -10.88 9.56
C LEU A 25 -18.49 -10.65 8.27
N ILE A 26 -17.93 -9.46 8.12
CA ILE A 26 -16.96 -9.16 7.07
C ILE A 26 -15.59 -8.97 7.72
N VAL A 27 -14.57 -9.70 7.25
CA VAL A 27 -13.19 -9.54 7.69
C VAL A 27 -12.32 -9.41 6.46
N THR A 28 -11.59 -8.30 6.36
CA THR A 28 -10.80 -8.03 5.15
C THR A 28 -9.63 -7.10 5.40
N SER A 29 -8.78 -6.96 4.38
CA SER A 29 -7.72 -5.97 4.27
C SER A 29 -7.73 -5.43 2.84
N PRO A 30 -8.09 -4.16 2.60
CA PRO A 30 -8.12 -3.61 1.25
C PRO A 30 -6.72 -3.59 0.63
N PRO A 31 -6.63 -3.56 -0.72
CA PRO A 31 -5.35 -3.39 -1.42
C PRO A 31 -4.72 -2.06 -1.01
N TYR A 32 -3.42 -2.06 -0.71
CA TYR A 32 -2.70 -0.86 -0.31
C TYR A 32 -2.46 0.06 -1.51
N TRP A 33 -2.78 1.36 -1.37
CA TRP A 33 -2.60 2.37 -2.41
C TRP A 33 -1.15 2.43 -2.92
N GLN A 34 -0.95 2.30 -4.23
CA GLN A 34 0.33 2.36 -4.94
C GLN A 34 1.45 1.45 -4.42
N LEU A 35 1.16 0.47 -3.56
CA LEU A 35 2.19 -0.34 -2.92
C LEU A 35 2.50 -1.61 -3.71
N LYS A 36 1.49 -2.22 -4.33
CA LYS A 36 1.61 -3.47 -5.08
C LYS A 36 0.83 -3.39 -6.38
N ASP A 37 1.42 -3.92 -7.45
CA ASP A 37 0.70 -4.24 -8.67
C ASP A 37 0.31 -5.72 -8.60
N TYR A 38 -0.98 -5.98 -8.56
CA TYR A 38 -1.57 -7.32 -8.56
C TYR A 38 -1.81 -7.83 -9.98
N GLY A 39 -1.34 -7.16 -11.03
CA GLY A 39 -1.37 -7.65 -12.41
C GLY A 39 -2.76 -7.63 -13.06
N ASN A 40 -3.71 -6.86 -12.52
CA ASN A 40 -5.03 -6.67 -13.10
C ASN A 40 -5.28 -5.16 -13.35
N HIS A 41 -5.68 -4.79 -14.57
CA HIS A 41 -5.95 -3.39 -14.95
C HIS A 41 -7.11 -2.76 -14.18
N ASN A 42 -8.04 -3.57 -13.66
CA ASN A 42 -9.20 -3.11 -12.90
C ASN A 42 -8.97 -3.11 -11.38
N GLN A 43 -7.75 -3.37 -10.92
CA GLN A 43 -7.43 -3.39 -9.49
C GLN A 43 -7.61 -2.00 -8.84
N ILE A 44 -8.04 -1.99 -7.59
CA ILE A 44 -8.13 -0.75 -6.79
C ILE A 44 -6.75 -0.42 -6.21
N GLY A 45 -6.32 0.83 -6.39
CA GLY A 45 -5.20 1.45 -5.67
C GLY A 45 -3.88 1.53 -6.43
N PHE A 46 -3.62 0.68 -7.42
CA PHE A 46 -2.43 0.82 -8.27
C PHE A 46 -2.75 1.76 -9.44
N ASN A 47 -1.92 2.78 -9.67
CA ASN A 47 -2.12 3.88 -10.63
C ASN A 47 -3.29 4.84 -10.36
N ASP A 48 -4.16 4.54 -9.40
CA ASP A 48 -5.17 5.49 -8.92
C ASP A 48 -4.53 6.72 -8.26
N THR A 49 -5.16 7.87 -8.45
CA THR A 49 -5.02 9.00 -7.52
C THR A 49 -5.51 8.60 -6.13
N TYR A 50 -5.16 9.39 -5.10
CA TYR A 50 -5.62 9.08 -3.75
C TYR A 50 -7.16 9.19 -3.66
N GLU A 51 -7.76 10.13 -4.40
CA GLU A 51 -9.22 10.29 -4.45
C GLU A 51 -9.91 9.09 -5.09
N GLU A 52 -9.44 8.67 -6.27
CA GLU A 52 -10.00 7.50 -6.97
C GLU A 52 -9.88 6.25 -6.12
N TYR A 53 -8.74 6.05 -5.45
CA TYR A 53 -8.54 4.91 -4.56
C TYR A 53 -9.58 4.85 -3.44
N ILE A 54 -9.76 5.95 -2.69
CA ILE A 54 -10.72 6.00 -1.58
C ILE A 54 -12.15 5.83 -2.09
N ASN A 55 -12.52 6.50 -3.19
CA ASN A 55 -13.89 6.43 -3.71
C ASN A 55 -14.21 5.04 -4.31
N ASN A 56 -13.24 4.34 -4.90
CA ASN A 56 -13.41 2.95 -5.32
C ASN A 56 -13.58 2.00 -4.12
N LEU A 57 -12.85 2.21 -3.01
CA LEU A 57 -13.08 1.45 -1.78
C LEU A 57 -14.48 1.71 -1.21
N ASN A 58 -14.98 2.94 -1.29
CA ASN A 58 -16.30 3.30 -0.82
C ASN A 58 -17.42 2.53 -1.54
N LEU A 59 -17.26 2.22 -2.83
CA LEU A 59 -18.19 1.34 -3.55
C LEU A 59 -18.24 -0.06 -2.92
N VAL A 60 -17.08 -0.61 -2.55
CA VAL A 60 -16.99 -1.93 -1.89
C VAL A 60 -17.63 -1.87 -0.50
N TRP A 61 -17.39 -0.80 0.27
CA TRP A 61 -18.01 -0.62 1.58
C TRP A 61 -19.54 -0.49 1.51
N ASN A 62 -20.06 0.18 0.48
CA ASN A 62 -21.50 0.25 0.20
C ASN A 62 -22.09 -1.14 -0.09
N GLU A 63 -21.40 -1.96 -0.89
CA GLU A 63 -21.80 -3.36 -1.12
C GLU A 63 -21.70 -4.20 0.15
N CYS A 64 -20.66 -4.00 0.97
CA CYS A 64 -20.53 -4.63 2.28
C CYS A 64 -21.74 -4.32 3.19
N LYS A 65 -22.23 -3.07 3.19
CA LYS A 65 -23.45 -2.71 3.93
C LYS A 65 -24.69 -3.43 3.41
N ARG A 66 -24.85 -3.55 2.10
CA ARG A 66 -26.00 -4.24 1.48
C ARG A 66 -26.06 -5.71 1.90
N VAL A 67 -24.94 -6.42 1.80
CA VAL A 67 -24.89 -7.88 2.04
C VAL A 67 -24.82 -8.27 3.51
N LEU A 68 -24.34 -7.38 4.39
CA LEU A 68 -24.23 -7.65 5.83
C LEU A 68 -25.61 -7.59 6.51
N HIS A 69 -25.91 -8.55 7.39
CA HIS A 69 -27.07 -8.46 8.26
C HIS A 69 -27.00 -7.20 9.14
N LYS A 70 -28.16 -6.65 9.52
CA LYS A 70 -28.22 -5.64 10.57
C LYS A 70 -27.64 -6.19 11.87
N GLY A 71 -27.10 -5.33 12.73
CA GLY A 71 -26.49 -5.72 14.00
C GLY A 71 -25.14 -6.45 13.90
N CYS A 72 -24.76 -6.93 12.72
CA CYS A 72 -23.51 -7.60 12.42
C CYS A 72 -22.38 -6.59 12.12
N ARG A 73 -21.15 -7.11 11.96
CA ARG A 73 -19.94 -6.27 11.93
C ARG A 73 -19.15 -6.35 10.62
N LEU A 74 -18.52 -5.23 10.29
CA LEU A 74 -17.49 -5.07 9.27
C LEU A 74 -16.16 -4.78 9.97
N CYS A 75 -15.16 -5.63 9.74
CA CYS A 75 -13.83 -5.52 10.30
C CYS A 75 -12.79 -5.32 9.20
N ILE A 76 -12.08 -4.20 9.23
CA ILE A 76 -11.15 -3.78 8.17
C ILE A 76 -9.76 -3.62 8.76
N ASN A 77 -8.82 -4.48 8.36
CA ASN A 77 -7.40 -4.30 8.67
C ASN A 77 -6.76 -3.33 7.66
N ILE A 78 -6.26 -2.19 8.13
CA ILE A 78 -5.62 -1.18 7.30
C ILE A 78 -4.46 -0.50 8.04
N GLY A 79 -3.32 -0.37 7.36
CA GLY A 79 -2.22 0.49 7.78
C GLY A 79 -2.29 1.86 7.12
N ASP A 80 -2.03 2.92 7.89
CA ASP A 80 -1.76 4.23 7.31
C ASP A 80 -0.44 4.18 6.51
N GLN A 81 -0.40 4.87 5.36
CA GLN A 81 0.72 4.74 4.44
C GLN A 81 1.68 5.91 4.54
N PHE A 82 2.98 5.62 4.61
CA PHE A 82 4.01 6.67 4.55
C PHE A 82 4.32 7.05 3.10
N ALA A 83 3.91 8.26 2.70
CA ALA A 83 4.25 8.85 1.42
C ALA A 83 5.61 9.56 1.49
N ARG A 84 6.52 9.16 0.59
CA ARG A 84 7.88 9.71 0.53
C ARG A 84 7.93 10.97 -0.32
N SER A 85 8.69 11.98 0.14
CA SER A 85 8.88 13.24 -0.60
C SER A 85 9.44 13.06 -2.00
N VAL A 86 10.21 11.99 -2.23
CA VAL A 86 10.77 11.71 -3.55
C VAL A 86 9.70 11.31 -4.57
N TYR A 87 8.56 10.75 -4.17
CA TYR A 87 7.47 10.44 -5.11
C TYR A 87 6.40 11.52 -5.16
N TYR A 88 6.17 12.21 -4.03
CA TYR A 88 5.00 13.08 -3.86
C TYR A 88 5.36 14.53 -3.47
N GLY A 89 6.64 14.92 -3.58
CA GLY A 89 7.13 16.26 -3.25
C GLY A 89 7.29 16.58 -1.76
N ARG A 90 6.57 15.89 -0.86
CA ARG A 90 6.70 16.03 0.61
C ARG A 90 6.52 14.71 1.35
N TYR A 91 7.02 14.63 2.59
CA TYR A 91 6.71 13.52 3.49
C TYR A 91 5.33 13.71 4.11
N LYS A 92 4.49 12.68 4.07
CA LYS A 92 3.14 12.69 4.65
C LYS A 92 2.77 11.27 5.07
N VAL A 93 2.17 11.10 6.25
CA VAL A 93 1.41 9.88 6.56
C VAL A 93 0.02 10.09 5.98
N ILE A 94 -0.41 9.19 5.10
CA ILE A 94 -1.73 9.19 4.48
C ILE A 94 -2.68 8.44 5.42
N PRO A 95 -3.64 9.14 6.04
CA PRO A 95 -4.49 8.55 7.07
C PRO A 95 -5.67 7.81 6.43
N ILE A 96 -5.40 6.75 5.66
CA ILE A 96 -6.41 5.98 4.90
C ILE A 96 -7.57 5.55 5.81
N ARG A 97 -7.25 5.13 7.04
CA ARG A 97 -8.26 4.72 8.04
C ARG A 97 -9.32 5.80 8.30
N THR A 98 -8.95 7.07 8.24
CA THR A 98 -9.83 8.19 8.60
C THR A 98 -10.91 8.37 7.54
N GLU A 99 -10.54 8.21 6.28
CA GLU A 99 -11.48 8.34 5.17
C GLU A 99 -12.43 7.13 5.11
N ILE A 100 -11.95 5.92 5.46
CA ILE A 100 -12.82 4.75 5.63
C ILE A 100 -13.83 4.99 6.77
N ILE A 101 -13.38 5.48 7.94
CA ILE A 101 -14.28 5.78 9.08
C ILE A 101 -15.36 6.79 8.67
N LYS A 102 -14.97 7.91 8.04
CA LYS A 102 -15.92 8.94 7.59
C LYS A 102 -16.96 8.39 6.62
N PHE A 103 -16.53 7.59 5.64
CA PHE A 103 -17.45 6.99 4.69
C PHE A 103 -18.43 6.04 5.39
N CYS A 104 -17.92 5.08 6.18
CA CYS A 104 -18.77 4.09 6.84
C CYS A 104 -19.78 4.74 7.79
N GLU A 105 -19.39 5.76 8.57
CA GLU A 105 -20.32 6.53 9.42
C GLU A 105 -21.39 7.24 8.58
N SER A 106 -20.98 7.87 7.46
CA SER A 106 -21.92 8.56 6.55
C SER A 106 -22.87 7.58 5.85
N ASP A 107 -22.44 6.34 5.64
CA ASP A 107 -23.22 5.26 5.07
C ASP A 107 -24.02 4.49 6.15
N GLY A 108 -24.09 4.95 7.40
CA GLY A 108 -24.98 4.37 8.42
C GLY A 108 -24.46 3.12 9.11
N PHE A 109 -23.13 2.93 9.15
CA PHE A 109 -22.49 2.10 10.15
C PHE A 109 -22.21 2.89 11.43
N ASP A 110 -22.26 2.22 12.57
CA ASP A 110 -21.72 2.73 13.84
C ASP A 110 -20.25 2.30 13.98
N TYR A 111 -19.33 3.24 14.15
CA TYR A 111 -17.93 2.98 14.46
C TYR A 111 -17.78 2.54 15.91
N MET A 112 -17.32 1.30 16.09
CA MET A 112 -17.18 0.65 17.40
C MET A 112 -15.77 0.79 17.99
N GLY A 113 -14.91 1.59 17.35
CA GLY A 113 -13.49 1.70 17.69
C GLY A 113 -12.58 0.85 16.81
N ALA A 114 -11.30 0.78 17.19
CA ALA A 114 -10.29 0.03 16.47
C ALA A 114 -9.38 -0.74 17.42
N ILE A 115 -8.89 -1.88 16.96
CA ILE A 115 -7.80 -2.62 17.60
C ILE A 115 -6.49 -2.22 16.92
N ILE A 116 -5.48 -1.88 17.71
CA ILE A 116 -4.13 -1.62 17.20
C ILE A 116 -3.40 -2.96 17.14
N TRP A 117 -3.12 -3.44 15.94
CA TRP A 117 -2.32 -4.64 15.73
C TRP A 117 -0.85 -4.25 15.53
N GLN A 118 -0.02 -4.47 16.56
CA GLN A 118 1.42 -4.27 16.47
C GLN A 118 2.08 -5.51 15.85
N LYS A 119 2.75 -5.30 14.72
CA LYS A 119 3.47 -6.36 14.01
C LYS A 119 4.82 -6.54 14.68
N VAL A 120 5.06 -7.68 15.31
CA VAL A 120 6.40 -8.02 15.81
C VAL A 120 7.34 -8.16 14.60
N THR A 121 8.05 -7.09 14.25
CA THR A 121 8.85 -7.02 13.03
C THR A 121 10.13 -7.84 13.17
N THR A 122 10.18 -9.02 12.55
CA THR A 122 11.40 -9.36 11.80
C THR A 122 11.41 -8.44 10.58
N CYS A 123 12.21 -7.38 10.70
CA CYS A 123 12.19 -6.16 9.91
C CYS A 123 12.35 -6.35 8.39
N HIS A 124 11.30 -6.69 7.63
CA HIS A 124 11.24 -6.50 6.17
C HIS A 124 9.82 -6.29 5.60
N THR A 125 8.87 -5.76 6.39
CA THR A 125 7.65 -5.20 5.80
C THR A 125 7.98 -3.84 5.19
N THR A 126 7.53 -3.66 3.95
CA THR A 126 7.84 -2.56 3.04
C THR A 126 7.65 -1.19 3.70
N GLY A 127 8.74 -0.45 3.88
CA GLY A 127 8.69 1.01 4.04
C GLY A 127 9.03 1.60 5.42
N GLY A 128 9.08 0.81 6.50
CA GLY A 128 9.20 1.35 7.87
C GLY A 128 10.26 0.72 8.78
N ALA A 129 11.09 -0.22 8.30
CA ALA A 129 12.00 -0.97 9.19
C ALA A 129 13.13 -0.11 9.82
N THR A 130 13.42 1.07 9.29
CA THR A 130 14.50 1.94 9.76
C THR A 130 13.92 3.30 10.16
N ILE A 131 14.29 3.82 11.32
CA ILE A 131 13.91 5.17 11.75
C ILE A 131 14.42 6.14 10.69
N MET A 132 13.49 6.80 10.00
CA MET A 132 13.82 7.78 8.97
C MET A 132 14.10 9.12 9.66
N GLY A 133 15.13 9.84 9.22
CA GLY A 133 15.55 11.10 9.83
C GLY A 133 17.06 11.24 9.89
N SER A 134 17.51 12.32 10.51
CA SER A 134 18.94 12.67 10.58
C SER A 134 19.59 12.06 11.82
N PHE A 135 19.74 10.74 11.92
CA PHE A 135 20.40 10.13 13.09
C PHE A 135 21.84 10.68 13.30
N PRO A 136 22.26 11.01 14.53
CA PRO A 136 21.52 10.95 15.81
C PRO A 136 20.71 12.22 16.15
N TYR A 137 20.64 13.20 15.26
CA TYR A 137 19.96 14.48 15.46
C TYR A 137 18.41 14.35 15.37
N PRO A 138 17.68 14.73 16.43
CA PRO A 138 16.28 14.31 16.60
C PRO A 138 15.24 15.07 15.77
N ARG A 139 15.51 16.30 15.31
CA ARG A 139 14.50 17.22 14.77
C ARG A 139 13.70 16.68 13.58
N ASN A 140 14.32 15.82 12.76
CA ASN A 140 13.71 15.25 11.56
C ASN A 140 13.40 13.74 11.71
N GLY A 141 13.41 13.22 12.94
CA GLY A 141 13.05 11.83 13.20
C GLY A 141 11.57 11.57 12.87
N ILE A 142 11.31 10.52 12.10
CA ILE A 142 9.97 10.05 11.75
C ILE A 142 9.69 8.77 12.54
N ILE A 143 8.52 8.73 13.16
CA ILE A 143 8.05 7.57 13.93
C ILE A 143 7.90 6.38 12.99
N LYS A 144 8.42 5.23 13.44
CA LYS A 144 8.24 3.96 12.74
C LYS A 144 6.76 3.56 12.83
N LEU A 145 6.14 3.32 11.68
CA LEU A 145 4.82 2.70 11.59
C LEU A 145 5.00 1.18 11.65
N ASP A 146 4.92 0.61 12.86
CA ASP A 146 5.03 -0.84 13.14
C ASP A 146 3.69 -1.48 13.50
N TYR A 147 2.59 -0.77 13.31
CA TYR A 147 1.24 -1.22 13.61
C TYR A 147 0.27 -0.98 12.44
N GLU A 148 -0.82 -1.72 12.44
CA GLU A 148 -2.00 -1.52 11.61
C GLU A 148 -3.24 -1.39 12.48
N TYR A 149 -4.31 -0.85 11.91
CA TYR A 149 -5.59 -0.71 12.58
C TYR A 149 -6.56 -1.77 12.08
N ILE A 150 -7.24 -2.44 12.99
CA ILE A 150 -8.41 -3.25 12.69
C ILE A 150 -9.63 -2.41 13.09
N LEU A 151 -10.20 -1.71 12.11
CA LEU A 151 -11.39 -0.90 12.29
C LEU A 151 -12.61 -1.81 12.48
N ILE A 152 -13.48 -1.49 13.44
CA ILE A 152 -14.70 -2.26 13.70
C ILE A 152 -15.90 -1.35 13.50
N PHE A 153 -16.79 -1.77 12.61
CA PHE A 153 -18.05 -1.11 12.33
C PHE A 153 -19.21 -2.07 12.59
N LYS A 154 -20.35 -1.56 13.06
CA LYS A 154 -21.59 -2.31 13.24
C LYS A 154 -22.64 -1.74 12.30
N LYS A 155 -23.30 -2.58 11.50
CA LYS A 155 -24.46 -2.12 10.70
C LYS A 155 -25.63 -1.84 11.64
N TYR A 156 -26.24 -0.67 11.52
CA TYR A 156 -27.36 -0.28 12.37
C TYR A 156 -28.52 -1.30 12.32
N GLY A 157 -29.15 -1.53 13.48
CA GLY A 157 -30.25 -2.47 13.67
C GLY A 157 -29.87 -3.73 14.47
N ASP A 158 -30.79 -4.71 14.44
CA ASP A 158 -30.73 -5.91 15.26
C ASP A 158 -30.14 -7.12 14.52
N PRO A 159 -29.31 -7.94 15.18
CA PRO A 159 -28.73 -9.14 14.58
C PRO A 159 -29.76 -10.26 14.43
N PRO A 160 -29.54 -11.20 13.48
CA PRO A 160 -30.37 -12.39 13.36
C PRO A 160 -30.32 -13.24 14.63
N SER A 161 -31.42 -13.95 14.92
CA SER A 161 -31.49 -14.85 16.07
C SER A 161 -30.62 -16.09 15.87
N VAL A 162 -29.94 -16.53 16.93
CA VAL A 162 -29.02 -17.67 16.88
C VAL A 162 -29.56 -18.83 17.71
N GLN A 163 -29.51 -20.05 17.17
CA GLN A 163 -29.90 -21.26 17.88
C GLN A 163 -29.01 -21.49 19.12
N ARG A 164 -29.62 -21.97 20.21
CA ARG A 164 -28.92 -22.14 21.50
C ARG A 164 -27.69 -23.04 21.40
N ASP A 165 -27.75 -24.10 20.60
CA ASP A 165 -26.63 -25.05 20.49
C ASP A 165 -25.46 -24.46 19.69
N LEU A 166 -25.72 -23.71 18.62
CA LEU A 166 -24.69 -22.96 17.89
C LEU A 166 -24.03 -21.90 18.77
N LYS A 167 -24.84 -21.23 19.60
CA LYS A 167 -24.33 -20.28 20.60
C LYS A 167 -23.42 -20.96 21.62
N LYS A 168 -23.77 -22.16 22.11
CA LYS A 168 -22.93 -22.95 23.02
C LYS A 168 -21.62 -23.39 22.35
N GLN A 169 -21.68 -23.85 21.10
CA GLN A 169 -20.50 -24.27 20.33
C GLN A 169 -19.53 -23.11 20.01
N SER A 170 -20.01 -21.87 20.09
CA SER A 170 -19.21 -20.67 19.85
C SER A 170 -18.67 -20.03 21.14
N LYS A 171 -18.78 -20.71 22.27
CA LYS A 171 -18.33 -20.20 23.56
C LYS A 171 -16.80 -19.99 23.55
N LEU A 172 -16.36 -18.81 23.94
CA LEU A 172 -14.96 -18.49 24.21
C LEU A 172 -14.59 -18.92 25.63
N THR A 173 -13.33 -19.31 25.82
CA THR A 173 -12.79 -19.42 27.18
C THR A 173 -12.59 -18.03 27.78
N ILE A 174 -12.38 -17.95 29.10
CA ILE A 174 -12.11 -16.68 29.78
C ILE A 174 -10.80 -16.06 29.27
N GLU A 175 -9.80 -16.90 29.03
CA GLU A 175 -8.50 -16.52 28.48
C GLU A 175 -8.66 -15.92 27.08
N GLU A 176 -9.40 -16.59 26.20
CA GLU A 176 -9.68 -16.08 24.85
C GLU A 176 -10.46 -14.77 24.89
N TRP A 177 -11.46 -14.65 25.76
CA TRP A 177 -12.22 -13.42 25.93
C TRP A 177 -11.31 -12.26 26.33
N ASN A 178 -10.49 -12.46 27.37
CA ASN A 178 -9.57 -11.44 27.87
C ASN A 178 -8.43 -11.13 26.90
N GLN A 179 -8.05 -12.08 26.05
CA GLN A 179 -7.03 -11.86 25.03
C GLN A 179 -7.60 -11.09 23.83
N TYR A 180 -8.80 -11.45 23.37
CA TYR A 180 -9.35 -10.94 22.11
C TYR A 180 -10.02 -9.58 22.28
N PHE A 181 -10.76 -9.36 23.37
CA PHE A 181 -11.45 -8.09 23.65
C PHE A 181 -10.53 -7.05 24.29
N THR A 182 -9.39 -6.80 23.66
CA THR A 182 -8.40 -5.79 24.06
C THR A 182 -8.09 -4.86 22.91
N GLY A 183 -7.74 -3.60 23.21
CA GLY A 183 -7.43 -2.60 22.18
C GLY A 183 -6.08 -2.79 21.48
N HIS A 184 -5.24 -3.72 21.93
CA HIS A 184 -3.89 -3.93 21.41
C HIS A 184 -3.61 -5.41 21.19
N TRP A 185 -3.32 -5.79 19.95
CA TRP A 185 -2.96 -7.15 19.59
C TRP A 185 -1.50 -7.23 19.16
N ASN A 186 -0.77 -8.18 19.74
CA ASN A 186 0.64 -8.39 19.47
C ASN A 186 0.87 -9.80 18.94
N PHE A 187 1.02 -9.93 17.62
CA PHE A 187 1.46 -11.17 16.96
C PHE A 187 2.16 -10.85 15.64
N SER A 188 3.06 -11.74 15.24
CA SER A 188 3.86 -11.57 14.02
C SER A 188 3.00 -11.55 12.76
N GLY A 189 3.40 -10.78 11.76
CA GLY A 189 2.84 -10.88 10.41
C GLY A 189 3.30 -12.16 9.70
N GLU A 190 2.62 -12.51 8.62
CA GLU A 190 3.03 -13.63 7.76
C GLU A 190 4.24 -13.27 6.91
N LYS A 191 5.11 -14.26 6.65
CA LYS A 191 6.22 -14.09 5.71
C LYS A 191 5.64 -13.91 4.30
N GLN A 192 5.88 -12.74 3.70
CA GLN A 192 5.48 -12.46 2.33
C GLN A 192 6.32 -13.30 1.35
N ASN A 193 5.83 -14.47 0.96
CA ASN A 193 6.35 -15.21 -0.18
C ASN A 193 5.57 -14.82 -1.44
N LYS A 194 6.24 -14.70 -2.59
CA LYS A 194 5.62 -14.60 -3.94
C LYS A 194 4.50 -13.54 -4.05
N HIS A 195 4.80 -12.26 -3.83
CA HIS A 195 3.91 -11.10 -4.07
C HIS A 195 2.63 -10.98 -3.21
N LEU A 196 2.28 -11.98 -2.41
CA LEU A 196 1.06 -11.98 -1.60
C LEU A 196 1.17 -11.01 -0.40
N ALA A 197 0.27 -10.03 -0.30
CA ALA A 197 0.05 -9.28 0.94
C ALA A 197 -0.97 -10.06 1.78
N MET A 198 -0.51 -10.73 2.83
CA MET A 198 -1.34 -11.61 3.65
C MET A 198 -1.27 -11.14 5.10
N PHE A 199 -2.41 -10.99 5.76
CA PHE A 199 -2.44 -11.04 7.22
C PHE A 199 -2.37 -12.50 7.69
N PRO A 200 -1.87 -12.77 8.91
CA PRO A 200 -1.87 -14.11 9.52
C PRO A 200 -3.28 -14.61 9.74
N GLU A 201 -3.47 -15.92 9.69
CA GLU A 201 -4.74 -16.58 10.02
C GLU A 201 -5.24 -16.22 11.42
N GLU A 202 -4.33 -15.92 12.36
CA GLU A 202 -4.67 -15.49 13.71
C GLU A 202 -5.56 -14.23 13.73
N LEU A 203 -5.40 -13.29 12.78
CA LEU A 203 -6.22 -12.09 12.68
C LEU A 203 -7.71 -12.41 12.40
N PRO A 204 -8.07 -13.05 11.27
CA PRO A 204 -9.45 -13.40 11.00
C PRO A 204 -9.98 -14.43 11.99
N LYS A 205 -9.17 -15.38 12.47
CA LYS A 205 -9.59 -16.34 13.50
C LYS A 205 -10.13 -15.65 14.74
N ARG A 206 -9.43 -14.65 15.28
CA ARG A 206 -9.90 -13.88 16.44
C ARG A 206 -11.22 -13.16 16.14
N LEU A 207 -11.29 -12.45 15.02
CA LEU A 207 -12.48 -11.68 14.65
C LEU A 207 -13.70 -12.59 14.42
N ILE A 208 -13.52 -13.72 13.74
CA ILE A 208 -14.56 -14.73 13.53
C ILE A 208 -15.05 -15.28 14.88
N LYS A 209 -14.13 -15.58 15.80
CA LYS A 209 -14.47 -16.04 17.16
C LYS A 209 -15.18 -14.99 18.00
N MET A 210 -14.84 -13.71 17.86
CA MET A 210 -15.46 -12.61 18.61
C MET A 210 -16.86 -12.24 18.10
N PHE A 211 -17.08 -12.29 16.79
CA PHE A 211 -18.20 -11.60 16.14
C PHE A 211 -19.08 -12.48 15.25
N SER A 212 -18.92 -13.81 15.31
CA SER A 212 -19.79 -14.76 14.60
C SER A 212 -20.04 -16.03 15.42
N PHE A 213 -21.10 -16.76 15.07
CA PHE A 213 -21.43 -18.07 15.60
C PHE A 213 -21.11 -19.18 14.60
N VAL A 214 -20.99 -20.42 15.08
CA VAL A 214 -20.82 -21.61 14.23
C VAL A 214 -21.98 -21.67 13.23
N GLY A 215 -21.66 -21.89 11.95
CA GLY A 215 -22.62 -21.86 10.84
C GLY A 215 -22.89 -20.49 10.22
N ASP A 216 -22.41 -19.39 10.82
CA ASP A 216 -22.50 -18.05 10.22
C ASP A 216 -21.66 -17.93 8.94
N THR A 217 -22.01 -16.95 8.09
CA THR A 217 -21.30 -16.67 6.84
C THR A 217 -20.32 -15.50 6.99
N ILE A 218 -19.05 -15.75 6.67
CA ILE A 218 -17.96 -14.77 6.68
C ILE A 218 -17.65 -14.31 5.26
N LEU A 219 -17.58 -12.99 5.04
CA LEU A 219 -17.21 -12.42 3.75
C LEU A 219 -15.83 -11.75 3.80
N ASP A 220 -15.05 -11.95 2.74
CA ASP A 220 -13.85 -11.18 2.44
C ASP A 220 -13.92 -10.60 1.01
N PRO A 221 -14.19 -9.30 0.82
CA PRO A 221 -14.25 -8.67 -0.50
C PRO A 221 -12.87 -8.53 -1.20
N PHE A 222 -11.77 -8.83 -0.50
CA PHE A 222 -10.40 -8.78 -1.01
C PHE A 222 -9.66 -10.05 -0.59
N LEU A 223 -10.18 -11.20 -1.03
CA LEU A 223 -9.81 -12.53 -0.53
C LEU A 223 -8.31 -12.83 -0.63
N GLY A 224 -7.63 -12.33 -1.67
CA GLY A 224 -6.22 -12.56 -1.89
C GLY A 224 -5.91 -14.06 -1.91
N SER A 225 -5.03 -14.49 -1.00
CA SER A 225 -4.62 -15.88 -0.91
C SER A 225 -5.67 -16.84 -0.35
N GLY A 226 -6.79 -16.34 0.19
CA GLY A 226 -7.82 -17.18 0.82
C GLY A 226 -7.73 -17.34 2.34
N THR A 227 -6.96 -16.50 3.06
CA THR A 227 -6.72 -16.67 4.50
C THR A 227 -8.00 -16.57 5.34
N SER A 228 -8.90 -15.63 5.01
CA SER A 228 -10.18 -15.47 5.72
C SER A 228 -11.10 -16.69 5.54
N SER A 229 -11.15 -17.24 4.32
CA SER A 229 -11.92 -18.47 4.04
C SER A 229 -11.37 -19.69 4.78
N LEU A 230 -10.04 -19.82 4.87
CA LEU A 230 -9.39 -20.89 5.64
C LEU A 230 -9.75 -20.78 7.13
N ALA A 231 -9.62 -19.58 7.71
CA ALA A 231 -9.98 -19.34 9.11
C ALA A 231 -11.46 -19.64 9.40
N ALA A 232 -12.36 -19.25 8.48
CA ALA A 232 -13.79 -19.55 8.59
C ALA A 232 -14.06 -21.06 8.57
N ARG A 233 -13.47 -21.79 7.62
CA ARG A 233 -13.54 -23.26 7.55
C ARG A 233 -13.10 -23.91 8.85
N ASN A 234 -11.89 -23.57 9.32
CA ASN A 234 -11.29 -24.15 10.52
C ASN A 234 -12.13 -23.88 11.79
N LEU A 235 -12.97 -22.85 11.76
CA LEU A 235 -13.88 -22.49 12.84
C LEU A 235 -15.34 -22.93 12.59
N ASN A 236 -15.62 -23.78 11.60
CA ASN A 236 -16.97 -24.24 11.25
C ASN A 236 -17.93 -23.09 10.89
N ARG A 237 -17.46 -22.10 10.14
CA ARG A 237 -18.26 -21.04 9.52
C ARG A 237 -18.26 -21.21 8.01
N ASN A 238 -19.33 -20.73 7.36
CA ASN A 238 -19.37 -20.60 5.90
C ASN A 238 -18.49 -19.43 5.45
N SER A 239 -18.04 -19.43 4.20
CA SER A 239 -17.32 -18.28 3.65
C SER A 239 -17.73 -17.89 2.25
N ILE A 240 -17.61 -16.60 1.97
CA ILE A 240 -17.69 -16.01 0.63
C ILE A 240 -16.45 -15.14 0.46
N GLY A 241 -15.76 -15.24 -0.66
CA GLY A 241 -14.63 -14.35 -0.94
C GLY A 241 -14.58 -13.89 -2.38
N TYR A 242 -14.27 -12.61 -2.59
CA TYR A 242 -14.04 -12.02 -3.90
C TYR A 242 -12.55 -11.83 -4.15
N GLU A 243 -12.08 -12.24 -5.32
CA GLU A 243 -10.72 -11.98 -5.79
C GLU A 243 -10.74 -11.58 -7.26
N ILE A 244 -10.20 -10.41 -7.59
CA ILE A 244 -10.25 -9.87 -8.95
C ILE A 244 -9.19 -10.50 -9.86
N ASN A 245 -8.06 -10.94 -9.31
CA ASN A 245 -6.98 -11.54 -10.07
C ASN A 245 -7.10 -13.07 -10.08
N GLU A 246 -7.50 -13.62 -11.23
CA GLU A 246 -7.63 -15.06 -11.42
C GLU A 246 -6.34 -15.85 -11.11
N ASN A 247 -5.15 -15.23 -11.21
CA ASN A 247 -3.88 -15.87 -10.88
C ASN A 247 -3.76 -16.28 -9.41
N TYR A 248 -4.61 -15.76 -8.52
CA TYR A 248 -4.68 -16.19 -7.13
C TYR A 248 -5.49 -17.48 -6.95
N LEU A 249 -6.29 -17.90 -7.93
CA LEU A 249 -7.14 -19.08 -7.82
C LEU A 249 -6.36 -20.38 -7.52
N PRO A 250 -5.22 -20.68 -8.17
CA PRO A 250 -4.41 -21.84 -7.79
C PRO A 250 -3.91 -21.77 -6.34
N ILE A 251 -3.54 -20.58 -5.87
CA ILE A 251 -3.04 -20.36 -4.50
C ILE A 251 -4.17 -20.57 -3.48
N ILE A 252 -5.38 -20.09 -3.79
CA ILE A 252 -6.57 -20.29 -2.96
C ILE A 252 -6.91 -21.79 -2.90
N LYS A 253 -6.86 -22.49 -4.04
CA LYS A 253 -7.09 -23.94 -4.10
C LYS A 253 -6.09 -24.74 -3.27
N GLU A 254 -4.81 -24.41 -3.39
CA GLU A 254 -3.75 -25.01 -2.58
C GLU A 254 -3.99 -24.74 -1.09
N LYS A 255 -4.28 -23.50 -0.70
CA LYS A 255 -4.49 -23.12 0.71
C LYS A 255 -5.72 -23.79 1.35
N LEU A 256 -6.76 -24.04 0.56
CA LEU A 256 -7.99 -24.69 1.01
C LEU A 256 -7.96 -26.20 0.76
N ASP A 257 -6.81 -26.77 0.38
CA ASP A 257 -6.60 -28.20 0.15
C ASP A 257 -7.55 -28.80 -0.93
N LEU A 258 -7.91 -28.02 -1.96
CA LEU A 258 -8.89 -28.40 -2.99
C LEU A 258 -8.32 -29.32 -4.08
N GLU A 259 -7.00 -29.45 -4.20
CA GLU A 259 -6.34 -30.24 -5.24
C GLU A 259 -6.08 -31.70 -4.84
N GLN A 260 -6.13 -32.00 -3.54
CA GLN A 260 -6.06 -33.37 -3.06
C GLN A 260 -7.49 -33.91 -3.08
N GLY A 261 -7.70 -35.12 -3.63
CA GLY A 261 -8.99 -35.81 -3.69
C GLY A 261 -9.56 -36.20 -2.33
N VAL A 262 -9.45 -35.33 -1.33
CA VAL A 262 -10.07 -35.47 -0.04
C VAL A 262 -11.55 -35.16 -0.22
N ILE A 263 -12.34 -36.22 -0.26
CA ILE A 263 -13.79 -36.16 -0.14
C ILE A 263 -14.08 -35.73 1.31
N PHE A 264 -14.02 -34.43 1.59
CA PHE A 264 -14.58 -33.90 2.83
C PHE A 264 -16.11 -33.97 2.68
N GLN A 265 -16.71 -35.06 3.14
CA GLN A 265 -18.17 -35.28 3.06
C GLN A 265 -18.99 -34.13 3.69
N GLU A 266 -18.35 -33.29 4.50
CA GLU A 266 -18.94 -32.16 5.23
C GLU A 266 -18.62 -30.77 4.64
N GLU A 267 -17.82 -30.63 3.58
CA GLU A 267 -17.49 -29.29 3.05
C GLU A 267 -17.90 -29.16 1.58
N THR A 268 -18.45 -28.01 1.20
CA THR A 268 -18.83 -27.72 -0.18
C THR A 268 -18.13 -26.48 -0.67
N TYR A 269 -17.48 -26.58 -1.84
CA TYR A 269 -16.78 -25.46 -2.47
C TYR A 269 -17.43 -25.13 -3.80
N GLU A 270 -17.72 -23.84 -4.02
CA GLU A 270 -18.24 -23.32 -5.27
C GLU A 270 -17.29 -22.24 -5.79
N ILE A 271 -16.77 -22.42 -7.01
CA ILE A 271 -15.93 -21.43 -7.69
C ILE A 271 -16.76 -20.79 -8.80
N ILE A 272 -17.01 -19.48 -8.68
CA ILE A 272 -17.80 -18.71 -9.63
C ILE A 272 -16.90 -17.70 -10.32
N LYS A 273 -17.01 -17.59 -11.64
CA LYS A 273 -16.42 -16.47 -12.39
C LYS A 273 -17.51 -15.45 -12.67
N GLN A 274 -17.31 -14.21 -12.23
CA GLN A 274 -18.22 -13.11 -12.54
C GLN A 274 -18.12 -12.78 -14.03
N LYS A 275 -19.26 -12.41 -14.63
CA LYS A 275 -19.26 -11.88 -16.01
C LYS A 275 -18.63 -10.50 -16.03
N GLU A 276 -18.16 -10.08 -17.19
CA GLU A 276 -17.69 -8.71 -17.38
C GLU A 276 -18.79 -7.71 -17.01
N LEU A 277 -18.42 -6.71 -16.21
CA LEU A 277 -19.35 -5.71 -15.69
C LEU A 277 -19.44 -4.56 -16.68
N ASP A 278 -20.63 -4.29 -17.20
CA ASP A 278 -20.95 -3.08 -17.96
C ASP A 278 -21.44 -1.99 -16.99
N ILE A 279 -20.57 -1.56 -16.08
CA ILE A 279 -20.88 -0.58 -15.02
C ILE A 279 -19.92 0.59 -15.13
N ASN A 280 -20.49 1.81 -15.21
CA ASN A 280 -19.72 3.03 -15.09
C ASN A 280 -19.49 3.37 -13.60
N PHE A 281 -18.35 2.94 -13.05
CA PHE A 281 -18.02 3.20 -11.66
C PHE A 281 -17.94 4.69 -11.27
N GLN A 282 -17.69 5.60 -12.22
CA GLN A 282 -17.72 7.04 -11.93
C GLN A 282 -19.15 7.51 -11.66
N GLU A 283 -20.13 6.96 -12.38
CA GLU A 283 -21.54 7.23 -12.12
C GLU A 283 -21.97 6.66 -10.77
N GLU A 284 -21.54 5.45 -10.44
CA GLU A 284 -21.83 4.84 -9.12
C GLU A 284 -21.19 5.61 -7.97
N ILE A 285 -19.96 6.10 -8.14
CA ILE A 285 -19.30 6.96 -7.14
C ILE A 285 -20.11 8.24 -6.91
N SER A 286 -20.71 8.81 -7.96
CA SER A 286 -21.52 10.03 -7.83
C SER A 286 -22.79 9.85 -6.98
N LYS A 287 -23.23 8.60 -6.80
CA LYS A 287 -24.42 8.22 -6.00
C LYS A 287 -24.08 7.96 -4.53
N LEU A 288 -22.80 7.93 -4.15
CA LEU A 288 -22.37 7.65 -2.78
C LEU A 288 -22.78 8.78 -1.81
N PRO A 289 -23.10 8.44 -0.55
CA PRO A 289 -23.46 9.44 0.48
C PRO A 289 -22.28 10.34 0.87
N TYR A 290 -21.05 9.85 0.67
CA TYR A 290 -19.83 10.60 0.88
C TYR A 290 -18.85 10.32 -0.26
N ILE A 291 -18.39 11.39 -0.89
CA ILE A 291 -17.36 11.36 -1.94
C ILE A 291 -16.14 12.10 -1.40
N PHE A 292 -15.04 11.38 -1.25
CA PHE A 292 -13.80 11.96 -0.78
C PHE A 292 -13.19 12.89 -1.84
N LYS A 293 -12.75 14.06 -1.39
CA LYS A 293 -11.97 15.04 -2.15
C LYS A 293 -10.77 15.46 -1.31
N ASP A 294 -9.55 15.30 -1.83
CA ASP A 294 -8.33 15.70 -1.14
C ASP A 294 -8.20 17.23 -1.24
N PRO A 295 -8.25 17.96 -0.11
CA PRO A 295 -8.16 19.43 -0.14
C PRO A 295 -6.82 19.93 -0.69
N ILE A 296 -5.77 19.10 -0.67
CA ILE A 296 -4.47 19.42 -1.24
C ILE A 296 -4.06 18.27 -2.14
N LYS A 297 -4.21 18.45 -3.47
CA LYS A 297 -3.83 17.46 -4.47
C LYS A 297 -2.48 16.83 -4.15
N PHE A 298 -2.49 15.52 -4.00
CA PHE A 298 -1.32 14.73 -3.65
C PHE A 298 -0.93 13.83 -4.82
N ASP A 299 -0.57 14.49 -5.93
CA ASP A 299 -0.27 13.81 -7.17
C ASP A 299 1.16 13.27 -7.21
N LYS A 300 1.29 12.10 -7.81
CA LYS A 300 2.54 11.39 -8.03
C LYS A 300 3.41 12.17 -9.02
N LYS A 301 4.54 12.71 -8.55
CA LYS A 301 5.51 13.45 -9.38
C LYS A 301 6.44 12.51 -10.17
N ILE A 302 6.78 11.36 -9.60
CA ILE A 302 7.63 10.34 -10.23
C ILE A 302 7.05 8.96 -9.98
N ASP A 303 7.20 8.07 -10.95
CA ASP A 303 6.85 6.66 -10.80
C ASP A 303 7.69 5.92 -9.74
N PRO A 304 7.10 5.33 -8.66
CA PRO A 304 7.78 4.45 -7.73
C PRO A 304 8.61 3.35 -8.38
N ARG A 305 8.23 2.87 -9.57
CA ARG A 305 9.01 1.89 -10.33
C ARG A 305 10.36 2.43 -10.80
N LYS A 306 10.44 3.74 -11.11
CA LYS A 306 11.67 4.40 -11.56
C LYS A 306 12.67 4.58 -10.42
N LEU A 307 12.21 4.85 -9.19
CA LEU A 307 13.07 5.03 -8.02
C LEU A 307 12.76 3.95 -6.97
N LYS A 308 13.44 2.80 -7.02
CA LYS A 308 13.23 1.69 -6.06
C LYS A 308 14.02 1.93 -4.77
N PHE A 309 13.40 2.52 -3.75
CA PHE A 309 14.01 2.68 -2.43
C PHE A 309 13.63 1.53 -1.49
N GLY A 310 14.23 0.35 -1.68
CA GLY A 310 14.11 -0.78 -0.75
C GLY A 310 12.72 -1.42 -0.63
N SER A 311 11.74 -0.98 -1.42
CA SER A 311 10.48 -1.71 -1.61
C SER A 311 10.72 -2.80 -2.65
N LYS A 312 10.56 -4.08 -2.25
CA LYS A 312 10.53 -5.22 -3.18
C LYS A 312 9.26 -5.13 -4.03
N ILE A 313 9.25 -4.24 -5.01
CA ILE A 313 8.19 -4.15 -6.01
C ILE A 313 8.40 -5.25 -7.08
N ASP A 314 9.66 -5.63 -7.35
CA ASP A 314 10.01 -6.76 -8.21
C ASP A 314 11.19 -7.56 -7.66
N ASN A 315 11.25 -8.82 -8.05
CA ASN A 315 12.24 -9.82 -7.69
C ASN A 315 13.58 -9.63 -8.45
N SER A 316 14.21 -8.46 -8.32
CA SER A 316 15.61 -8.28 -8.74
C SER A 316 16.49 -8.06 -7.50
N ASN A 317 17.56 -8.85 -7.43
CA ASN A 317 18.45 -9.08 -6.29
C ASN A 317 18.80 -7.86 -5.42
N THR A 318 19.04 -8.21 -4.14
CA THR A 318 19.69 -7.45 -3.07
C THR A 318 20.82 -6.53 -3.54
N GLU A 319 20.65 -5.21 -3.35
CA GLU A 319 21.66 -4.36 -2.71
C GLU A 319 21.07 -3.00 -2.27
N ARG A 320 21.37 -2.58 -1.04
CA ARG A 320 21.09 -1.26 -0.48
C ARG A 320 22.06 -0.25 -1.12
N VAL A 321 21.66 0.27 -2.28
CA VAL A 321 21.92 1.59 -2.90
C VAL A 321 21.50 1.36 -4.35
N SER A 322 20.41 2.00 -4.80
CA SER A 322 20.03 1.95 -6.21
C SER A 322 21.05 2.77 -7.00
N TYR A 323 22.11 2.11 -7.45
CA TYR A 323 23.04 2.68 -8.40
C TYR A 323 22.36 2.80 -9.77
N TYR A 324 22.57 3.92 -10.42
CA TYR A 324 22.12 4.21 -11.77
C TYR A 324 23.32 4.28 -12.70
N THR A 325 23.05 4.30 -14.00
CA THR A 325 24.01 4.77 -15.01
C THR A 325 23.41 5.99 -15.71
N VAL A 326 24.25 6.95 -16.08
CA VAL A 326 23.83 8.09 -16.89
C VAL A 326 23.70 7.59 -18.32
N GLU A 327 22.49 7.65 -18.87
CA GLU A 327 22.19 7.23 -20.24
C GLU A 327 22.39 8.38 -21.21
N ASP A 328 21.93 9.58 -20.86
CA ASP A 328 22.08 10.78 -21.68
C ASP A 328 22.34 12.03 -20.85
N VAL A 329 23.01 13.00 -21.47
CA VAL A 329 23.37 14.31 -20.91
C VAL A 329 22.76 15.37 -21.82
N ILE A 330 21.62 15.92 -21.40
CA ILE A 330 20.87 16.91 -22.19
C ILE A 330 21.55 18.28 -22.09
N SER A 331 21.95 18.66 -20.89
CA SER A 331 22.72 19.88 -20.63
C SER A 331 23.63 19.69 -19.41
N PRO A 332 24.51 20.66 -19.10
CA PRO A 332 25.29 20.62 -17.86
C PRO A 332 24.41 20.56 -16.60
N GLU A 333 23.16 21.02 -16.70
CA GLU A 333 22.19 20.98 -15.61
C GLU A 333 21.33 19.72 -15.62
N ILE A 334 21.05 19.11 -16.79
CA ILE A 334 19.99 18.10 -16.95
C ILE A 334 20.55 16.79 -17.52
N LEU A 335 20.27 15.69 -16.83
CA LEU A 335 20.70 14.35 -17.20
C LEU A 335 19.51 13.38 -17.26
N VAL A 336 19.67 12.31 -18.05
CA VAL A 336 18.74 11.18 -18.11
C VAL A 336 19.46 9.92 -17.66
N LEU A 337 18.88 9.23 -16.69
CA LEU A 337 19.39 7.96 -16.18
C LEU A 337 18.81 6.78 -16.97
N ASN A 338 19.45 5.61 -16.86
CA ASN A 338 19.05 4.36 -17.52
C ASN A 338 17.60 3.89 -17.27
N ASN A 339 16.96 4.37 -16.21
CA ASN A 339 15.55 4.14 -15.91
C ASN A 339 14.61 5.20 -16.54
N LYS A 340 15.10 6.00 -17.49
CA LYS A 340 14.42 7.13 -18.13
C LYS A 340 14.02 8.25 -17.16
N LEU A 341 14.69 8.34 -16.01
CA LEU A 341 14.46 9.43 -15.06
C LEU A 341 15.27 10.65 -15.48
N LYS A 342 14.56 11.77 -15.69
CA LYS A 342 15.17 13.08 -15.92
C LYS A 342 15.49 13.75 -14.59
N ILE A 343 16.75 14.10 -14.38
CA ILE A 343 17.26 14.74 -13.16
C ILE A 343 17.89 16.09 -13.50
N ARG A 344 17.87 17.01 -12.53
CA ARG A 344 18.55 18.30 -12.61
C ARG A 344 19.58 18.42 -11.49
N LEU A 345 20.82 18.79 -11.85
CA LEU A 345 21.92 18.96 -10.91
C LEU A 345 21.74 20.23 -10.08
N LEU A 346 21.58 20.07 -8.77
CA LEU A 346 21.45 21.19 -7.83
C LEU A 346 22.72 22.05 -7.79
N GLY A 347 22.53 23.37 -7.80
CA GLY A 347 23.60 24.37 -7.67
C GLY A 347 24.46 24.55 -8.92
N ILE A 348 24.06 23.97 -10.06
CA ILE A 348 24.73 24.09 -11.36
C ILE A 348 23.93 25.04 -12.24
N LYS A 349 24.62 26.04 -12.80
CA LYS A 349 24.07 26.95 -13.82
C LYS A 349 24.92 26.88 -15.08
N GLU A 350 24.28 26.66 -16.22
CA GLU A 350 24.95 26.54 -17.50
C GLU A 350 25.71 27.82 -17.91
N ILE A 351 26.91 27.65 -18.46
CA ILE A 351 27.68 28.72 -19.09
C ILE A 351 27.61 28.49 -20.61
N PRO A 352 26.92 29.34 -21.40
CA PRO A 352 26.66 29.08 -22.81
C PRO A 352 27.92 28.82 -23.66
N LYS A 353 29.06 29.42 -23.30
CA LYS A 353 30.34 29.24 -24.02
C LYS A 353 31.04 27.91 -23.72
N LYS A 354 30.68 27.22 -22.64
CA LYS A 354 31.35 25.98 -22.17
C LYS A 354 30.42 24.76 -22.15
N THR A 355 29.20 24.88 -22.67
CA THR A 355 28.19 23.82 -22.66
C THR A 355 28.73 22.50 -23.21
N SER A 356 29.36 22.52 -24.39
CA SER A 356 29.89 21.30 -25.02
C SER A 356 31.00 20.64 -24.20
N GLU A 357 31.91 21.44 -23.62
CA GLU A 357 32.98 20.96 -22.75
C GLU A 357 32.43 20.32 -21.47
N ALA A 358 31.44 20.96 -20.85
CA ALA A 358 30.79 20.47 -19.64
C ALA A 358 30.01 19.16 -19.89
N ILE A 359 29.31 19.06 -21.02
CA ILE A 359 28.61 17.82 -21.42
C ILE A 359 29.61 16.68 -21.62
N ASN A 360 30.71 16.93 -22.34
CA ASN A 360 31.74 15.92 -22.56
C ASN A 360 32.39 15.49 -21.25
N PHE A 361 32.69 16.44 -20.35
CA PHE A 361 33.23 16.14 -19.03
C PHE A 361 32.32 15.21 -18.23
N ILE A 362 31.00 15.48 -18.21
CA ILE A 362 30.04 14.62 -17.51
C ILE A 362 30.05 13.23 -18.15
N ARG A 363 29.93 13.14 -19.48
CA ARG A 363 29.94 11.88 -20.22
C ARG A 363 31.19 11.06 -19.92
N GLU A 364 32.37 11.65 -19.98
CA GLU A 364 33.63 10.97 -19.67
C GLU A 364 33.69 10.47 -18.23
N LYS A 365 33.24 11.27 -17.27
CA LYS A 365 33.23 10.90 -15.85
C LYS A 365 32.18 9.85 -15.51
N THR A 366 31.07 9.80 -16.23
CA THR A 366 29.94 8.89 -15.94
C THR A 366 29.89 7.66 -16.84
N SER A 367 30.63 7.64 -17.96
CA SER A 367 30.66 6.52 -18.91
C SER A 367 31.17 5.24 -18.24
N GLY A 368 30.35 4.18 -18.31
CA GLY A 368 30.64 2.90 -17.65
C GLY A 368 30.67 2.96 -16.11
N GLN A 369 30.36 4.10 -15.50
CA GLN A 369 30.38 4.28 -14.05
C GLN A 369 28.98 4.18 -13.47
N ARG A 370 28.90 3.56 -12.29
CA ARG A 370 27.69 3.60 -11.44
C ARG A 370 27.60 4.93 -10.71
N VAL A 371 26.41 5.50 -10.63
CA VAL A 371 26.13 6.77 -9.94
C VAL A 371 25.04 6.59 -8.88
N PHE A 372 25.05 7.42 -7.84
CA PHE A 372 23.97 7.52 -6.87
C PHE A 372 23.59 8.99 -6.64
N LEU A 373 22.34 9.20 -6.22
CA LEU A 373 21.76 10.52 -6.03
C LEU A 373 21.61 10.83 -4.54
N ASN A 374 22.06 12.01 -4.13
CA ASN A 374 21.63 12.65 -2.89
C ASN A 374 20.72 13.83 -3.22
N TYR A 375 19.96 14.29 -2.23
CA TYR A 375 18.92 15.27 -2.44
C TYR A 375 18.96 16.33 -1.34
N ASP A 376 18.54 17.55 -1.67
CA ASP A 376 18.33 18.62 -0.70
C ASP A 376 16.89 18.62 -0.14
N ASN A 377 16.51 19.63 0.65
CA ASN A 377 15.15 19.79 1.16
C ASN A 377 14.13 19.93 0.03
N ILE A 378 14.42 20.76 -0.96
CA ILE A 378 13.61 20.93 -2.17
C ILE A 378 13.99 19.83 -3.16
N LYS A 379 13.02 18.99 -3.52
CA LYS A 379 13.24 17.82 -4.41
C LYS A 379 12.91 18.10 -5.87
N TYR A 380 12.11 19.11 -6.16
CA TYR A 380 11.60 19.38 -7.50
C TYR A 380 11.67 20.86 -7.81
N ASP A 381 11.99 21.21 -9.05
CA ASP A 381 11.84 22.58 -9.58
C ASP A 381 10.42 22.82 -10.12
N GLU A 382 10.15 24.06 -10.58
CA GLU A 382 8.87 24.47 -11.15
C GLU A 382 8.48 23.66 -12.40
N ASN A 383 9.47 23.09 -13.10
CA ASN A 383 9.30 22.25 -14.28
C ASN A 383 9.18 20.76 -13.93
N ASN A 384 9.02 20.41 -12.64
CA ASN A 384 8.95 19.05 -12.11
C ASN A 384 10.19 18.16 -12.42
N ASN A 385 11.37 18.76 -12.65
CA ASN A 385 12.61 17.99 -12.70
C ASN A 385 13.07 17.61 -11.29
N LEU A 386 13.56 16.39 -11.11
CA LEU A 386 14.09 15.93 -9.82
C LEU A 386 15.46 16.58 -9.55
N LEU A 387 15.52 17.43 -8.54
CA LEU A 387 16.71 18.14 -8.10
C LEU A 387 17.62 17.22 -7.26
N CYS A 388 18.87 17.05 -7.68
CA CYS A 388 19.80 16.15 -6.99
C CYS A 388 21.28 16.59 -7.03
N TYR A 389 22.03 16.04 -6.08
CA TYR A 389 23.48 15.98 -6.06
C TYR A 389 23.92 14.63 -6.61
N LEU A 390 24.70 14.64 -7.70
CA LEU A 390 25.15 13.43 -8.37
C LEU A 390 26.52 12.99 -7.86
N TYR A 391 26.62 11.72 -7.47
CA TYR A 391 27.87 11.10 -7.04
C TYR A 391 28.18 9.87 -7.87
N LEU A 392 29.45 9.66 -8.20
CA LEU A 392 29.91 8.35 -8.67
C LEU A 392 29.93 7.35 -7.50
N TRP A 393 29.91 6.06 -7.78
CA TRP A 393 29.96 4.99 -6.76
C TRP A 393 31.17 5.09 -5.82
N ASN A 394 32.29 5.65 -6.30
CA ASN A 394 33.49 5.94 -5.51
C ASN A 394 33.38 7.25 -4.68
N LYS A 395 32.18 7.82 -4.56
CA LYS A 395 31.84 9.08 -3.85
C LYS A 395 32.40 10.37 -4.49
N THR A 396 32.86 10.33 -5.74
CA THR A 396 33.22 11.55 -6.48
C THR A 396 31.99 12.42 -6.70
N PHE A 397 32.04 13.69 -6.28
CA PHE A 397 30.89 14.61 -6.32
C PHE A 397 30.87 15.41 -7.63
N ILE A 398 30.03 15.01 -8.59
CA ILE A 398 30.02 15.56 -9.96
C ILE A 398 29.68 17.05 -9.96
N ASN A 399 28.67 17.49 -9.20
CA ASN A 399 28.28 18.91 -9.15
C ASN A 399 29.48 19.80 -8.75
N ALA A 400 30.23 19.41 -7.71
CA ALA A 400 31.39 20.18 -7.27
C ALA A 400 32.52 20.19 -8.32
N HIS A 401 32.71 19.08 -9.04
CA HIS A 401 33.74 19.01 -10.09
C HIS A 401 33.42 19.93 -11.27
N LEU A 402 32.16 20.05 -11.69
CA LEU A 402 31.76 20.98 -12.74
C LEU A 402 32.12 22.43 -12.40
N ILE A 403 31.86 22.84 -11.16
CA ILE A 403 32.15 24.20 -10.69
C ILE A 403 33.66 24.42 -10.56
N LYS A 404 34.39 23.48 -9.94
CA LYS A 404 35.85 23.59 -9.72
C LYS A 404 36.67 23.64 -11.01
N ASN A 405 36.22 22.98 -12.06
CA ASN A 405 36.89 23.02 -13.38
C ASN A 405 36.40 24.22 -14.23
N GLY A 406 35.58 25.11 -13.66
CA GLY A 406 35.03 26.26 -14.35
C GLY A 406 34.14 25.90 -15.54
N LEU A 407 33.56 24.70 -15.54
CA LEU A 407 32.69 24.18 -16.61
C LEU A 407 31.22 24.59 -16.42
N ALA A 408 30.85 24.98 -15.20
CA ALA A 408 29.54 25.52 -14.88
C ALA A 408 29.65 26.62 -13.81
N ASP A 409 28.65 27.50 -13.80
CA ASP A 409 28.49 28.51 -12.76
C ASP A 409 27.71 27.94 -11.56
N VAL A 410 27.77 28.64 -10.44
CA VAL A 410 26.98 28.38 -9.24
C VAL A 410 25.59 28.99 -9.46
N ASP A 411 24.55 28.17 -9.42
CA ASP A 411 23.18 28.69 -9.40
C ASP A 411 22.91 29.42 -8.08
N THR A 412 22.64 30.73 -8.13
CA THR A 412 22.36 31.55 -6.94
C THR A 412 20.87 31.81 -6.72
N SER A 413 20.01 31.34 -7.62
CA SER A 413 18.57 31.63 -7.63
C SER A 413 17.81 31.06 -6.43
N THR A 414 18.27 29.95 -5.88
CA THR A 414 17.63 29.25 -4.76
C THR A 414 18.63 29.01 -3.63
N ASP A 415 18.12 28.72 -2.43
CA ASP A 415 18.96 28.32 -1.30
C ASP A 415 19.04 26.78 -1.21
N TYR A 416 20.24 26.26 -0.96
CA TYR A 416 20.53 24.83 -0.90
C TYR A 416 21.78 24.55 -0.07
N LYS A 417 21.85 23.35 0.50
CA LYS A 417 22.83 22.91 1.51
C LYS A 417 24.29 23.21 1.15
N TYR A 418 24.67 23.05 -0.12
CA TYR A 418 26.05 23.25 -0.57
C TYR A 418 26.32 24.62 -1.21
N LYS A 419 25.40 25.59 -1.14
CA LYS A 419 25.53 26.91 -1.79
C LYS A 419 26.80 27.65 -1.40
N VAL A 420 27.03 27.83 -0.09
CA VAL A 420 28.25 28.49 0.43
C VAL A 420 29.53 27.78 -0.05
N ARG A 421 29.52 26.44 -0.04
CA ARG A 421 30.64 25.61 -0.48
C ARG A 421 30.90 25.70 -1.98
N PHE A 422 29.84 25.86 -2.79
CA PHE A 422 29.97 26.06 -4.23
C PHE A 422 30.49 27.45 -4.57
N LEU A 423 30.01 28.47 -3.86
CA LEU A 423 30.52 29.84 -3.99
C LEU A 423 32.00 29.94 -3.59
N SER A 424 32.45 29.21 -2.56
CA SER A 424 33.88 29.19 -2.18
C SER A 424 34.78 28.50 -3.21
N TYR A 425 34.23 27.75 -4.18
CA TYR A 425 35.03 27.19 -5.28
C TYR A 425 35.29 28.21 -6.40
N LYS A 426 34.70 29.41 -6.30
CA LYS A 426 34.89 30.51 -7.23
C LYS A 426 35.90 31.58 -6.78
N GLY A 427 36.60 31.43 -5.65
CA GLY A 427 37.70 32.34 -5.26
C GLY A 427 38.85 31.55 -4.62
N GLU A 428 40.13 31.89 -4.81
CA GLU A 428 40.74 33.18 -5.18
C GLU A 428 41.31 33.18 -6.61
N ASP A 429 40.95 34.18 -7.43
CA ASP A 429 41.82 34.72 -8.49
C ASP A 429 42.55 35.94 -7.92
#